data_AF-A0A8C8UI21-F1
#
_entry.id   AF-A0A8C8UI21-F1
#
_cell.length_a   1.000
_cell.length_b   1.000
_cell.length_c   1.000
_cell.angle_alpha   90.00
_cell.angle_beta   90.00
_cell.angle_gamma   90.00
#
_symmetry.space_group_name_H-M   'P 1'
#
loop_
_entity.id
_entity.type
_entity.pdbx_description
1 polymer ?
#
loop_
_entity_poly.entity_id
_entity_poly.type
_entity_poly.pdbx_seq_one_letter_code
_entity_poly.pdbx_strand_id
1 'polypeptide(L)'
;MEEKTLGIATPRKPVLSVSARKIKDNAADWHNLILKWESLSDAGFTTASNIANLKVSLLSKEKVELESSSPGSSEKEEKTSLEYHKELEVLCEELQATLDGLMRSPTGSPVHTRRSSS
;
A
#
# COMPACT_ATOMS: atom_id res chain seq x y z
N MET A 1 -62.07 -9.62 22.08
CA MET A 1 -60.98 -10.36 22.75
C MET A 1 -60.52 -11.45 21.80
N GLU A 2 -59.30 -11.56 21.30
CA GLU A 2 -58.07 -10.75 21.32
C GLU A 2 -57.30 -11.10 20.04
N GLU A 3 -56.65 -10.10 19.43
CA GLU A 3 -55.75 -10.30 18.29
C GLU A 3 -54.46 -10.94 18.77
N LYS A 4 -54.17 -12.16 18.31
CA LYS A 4 -52.91 -12.84 18.59
C LYS A 4 -51.85 -12.37 17.61
N THR A 5 -51.17 -11.28 17.96
CA THR A 5 -49.98 -10.77 17.27
C THR A 5 -48.91 -11.87 17.22
N LEU A 6 -48.64 -12.37 16.01
CA LEU A 6 -47.51 -13.24 15.72
C LEU A 6 -46.24 -12.44 15.96
N GLY A 7 -45.56 -12.73 17.08
CA GLY A 7 -44.25 -12.17 17.36
C GLY A 7 -43.31 -12.46 16.19
N ILE A 8 -42.80 -11.40 15.57
CA ILE A 8 -41.70 -11.46 14.61
C ILE A 8 -40.48 -11.97 15.40
N ALA A 9 -40.33 -13.29 15.43
CA ALA A 9 -39.08 -13.91 15.83
C ALA A 9 -38.08 -13.58 14.72
N THR A 10 -37.26 -12.56 14.93
CA THR A 10 -36.04 -12.36 14.12
C THR A 10 -35.36 -13.71 13.99
N PRO A 11 -35.13 -14.22 12.75
CA PRO A 11 -34.47 -15.50 12.55
C PRO A 11 -33.13 -15.47 13.30
N ARG A 12 -33.01 -16.28 14.36
CA ARG A 12 -31.74 -16.47 15.04
C ARG A 12 -30.78 -16.98 13.98
N LYS A 13 -29.79 -16.16 13.61
CA LYS A 13 -28.79 -16.50 12.59
C LYS A 13 -28.32 -17.93 12.85
N PRO A 14 -28.54 -18.87 11.90
CA PRO A 14 -28.07 -20.23 12.06
C PRO A 14 -26.57 -20.19 12.37
N VAL A 15 -26.14 -20.90 13.42
CA VAL A 15 -24.72 -21.06 13.70
C VAL A 15 -24.14 -21.79 12.49
N LEU A 16 -23.39 -21.06 11.66
CA LEU A 16 -22.78 -21.61 10.46
C LEU A 16 -21.95 -22.83 10.85
N SER A 17 -22.07 -23.90 10.05
CA SER A 17 -21.20 -25.06 10.14
C SER A 17 -19.74 -24.61 10.07
N VAL A 18 -18.84 -25.41 10.65
CA VAL A 18 -17.40 -25.11 10.65
C VAL A 18 -16.87 -24.91 9.23
N SER A 19 -17.38 -25.65 8.25
CA SER A 19 -17.01 -25.50 6.83
C SER A 19 -17.48 -24.18 6.21
N ALA A 20 -18.72 -23.76 6.48
CA ALA A 20 -19.24 -22.49 5.98
C ALA A 20 -18.49 -21.28 6.56
N ARG A 21 -18.05 -21.37 7.83
CA ARG A 21 -17.22 -20.34 8.46
C ARG A 21 -15.85 -20.22 7.78
N LYS A 22 -15.17 -21.34 7.55
CA LYS A 22 -13.86 -21.38 6.86
C LYS A 22 -13.92 -20.75 5.45
N ILE A 23 -14.97 -21.04 4.69
CA ILE A 23 -15.14 -20.45 3.35
C ILE A 23 -15.27 -18.93 3.44
N LYS A 24 -16.05 -18.43 4.40
CA LYS A 24 -16.22 -17.00 4.63
C LYS A 24 -14.92 -16.34 5.08
N ASP A 25 -14.17 -16.98 5.97
CA ASP A 25 -12.89 -16.47 6.46
C ASP A 25 -11.86 -16.41 5.31
N ASN A 26 -11.77 -17.45 4.48
CA ASN A 26 -10.93 -17.43 3.27
C ASN A 26 -11.32 -16.31 2.29
N ALA A 27 -12.62 -16.07 2.10
CA ALA A 27 -13.08 -14.99 1.24
C ALA A 27 -12.67 -13.61 1.79
N ALA A 28 -12.72 -13.43 3.10
CA ALA A 28 -12.23 -12.23 3.77
C ALA A 28 -10.70 -12.08 3.63
N ASP A 29 -9.95 -13.17 3.75
CA ASP A 29 -8.50 -13.16 3.57
C ASP A 29 -8.10 -12.78 2.14
N TRP A 30 -8.81 -13.30 1.13
CA TRP A 30 -8.61 -12.89 -0.27
C TRP A 30 -8.93 -11.42 -0.49
N HIS A 31 -10.02 -10.93 0.09
CA HIS A 31 -10.38 -9.52 0.01
C HIS A 31 -9.29 -8.62 0.63
N ASN A 32 -8.80 -8.98 1.81
CA ASN A 32 -7.73 -8.25 2.48
C ASN A 32 -6.42 -8.30 1.68
N LEU A 33 -6.11 -9.44 1.06
CA LEU A 33 -4.92 -9.57 0.22
C LEU A 33 -4.99 -8.69 -1.02
N ILE A 34 -6.14 -8.66 -1.70
CA ILE A 34 -6.37 -7.82 -2.88
C ILE A 34 -6.26 -6.34 -2.49
N LEU A 35 -6.93 -5.91 -1.41
CA LEU A 35 -6.84 -4.53 -0.93
C LEU A 35 -5.39 -4.11 -0.59
N LYS A 36 -4.63 -5.00 0.07
CA LYS A 36 -3.22 -4.74 0.36
C LYS A 36 -2.40 -4.61 -0.92
N TRP A 37 -2.64 -5.49 -1.90
CA TRP A 37 -1.96 -5.46 -3.20
C TRP A 37 -2.24 -4.16 -3.94
N GLU A 38 -3.51 -3.75 -4.05
CA GLU A 38 -3.92 -2.50 -4.70
C GLU A 38 -3.25 -1.29 -4.03
N SER A 39 -3.34 -1.19 -2.69
CA SER A 39 -2.73 -0.09 -1.95
C SER A 39 -1.21 0.01 -2.15
N LEU A 40 -0.48 -1.11 -2.13
CA LEU A 40 0.96 -1.12 -2.38
C LEU A 40 1.29 -0.80 -3.84
N SER A 41 0.47 -1.27 -4.77
CA SER A 41 0.66 -0.99 -6.21
C SER A 41 0.49 0.50 -6.52
N ASP A 42 -0.55 1.13 -5.96
CA ASP A 42 -0.81 2.56 -6.11
C ASP A 42 0.30 3.41 -5.49
N ALA A 43 0.76 3.04 -4.29
CA ALA A 43 1.90 3.69 -3.65
C ALA A 43 3.17 3.56 -4.51
N GLY A 44 3.49 2.36 -4.98
CA GLY A 44 4.66 2.10 -5.82
C GLY A 44 4.61 2.86 -7.15
N PHE A 45 3.46 2.93 -7.81
CA PHE A 45 3.28 3.69 -9.04
C PHE A 45 3.45 5.20 -8.80
N THR A 46 2.91 5.71 -7.70
CA THR A 46 3.05 7.12 -7.31
C THR A 46 4.52 7.48 -7.07
N THR A 47 5.24 6.69 -6.27
CA THR A 47 6.67 6.92 -6.00
C THR A 47 7.51 6.83 -7.28
N ALA A 48 7.25 5.83 -8.15
CA ALA A 48 7.94 5.71 -9.43
C ALA A 48 7.68 6.90 -10.36
N SER A 49 6.44 7.41 -10.38
CA SER A 49 6.09 8.63 -11.13
C SER A 49 6.82 9.86 -10.60
N ASN A 50 6.93 10.02 -9.28
CA ASN A 50 7.67 11.10 -8.66
C ASN A 50 9.16 11.05 -9.03
N ILE A 51 9.79 9.86 -9.03
CA ILE A 51 11.17 9.68 -9.48
C ILE A 51 11.33 10.11 -10.95
N ALA A 52 10.39 9.71 -11.82
CA ALA A 52 10.43 10.11 -13.22
C ALA A 52 10.31 11.64 -13.39
N ASN A 53 9.38 12.27 -12.67
CA ASN A 53 9.17 13.71 -12.70
C ASN A 53 10.38 14.49 -12.15
N LEU A 54 11.01 13.98 -11.10
CA LEU A 54 12.23 14.54 -10.51
C LEU A 54 13.39 14.53 -11.51
N LYS A 55 13.58 13.41 -12.23
CA LYS A 55 14.56 13.32 -13.32
C LYS A 55 14.26 14.27 -14.49
N VAL A 56 13.00 14.37 -14.92
CA VAL A 56 12.59 15.30 -15.99
C VAL A 56 12.86 16.75 -15.60
N SER A 57 12.59 17.10 -14.33
CA SER A 57 12.83 18.45 -13.80
C SER A 57 14.32 18.80 -13.77
N LEU A 58 15.18 17.86 -13.37
CA LEU A 58 16.63 18.03 -13.40
C LEU A 58 17.14 18.31 -14.83
N LEU A 59 16.75 17.47 -15.80
CA LEU A 59 17.14 17.63 -17.20
C LEU A 59 16.63 18.95 -17.80
N SER A 60 15.42 19.38 -17.41
CA SER A 60 14.86 20.65 -17.85
C SER A 60 15.64 21.84 -17.30
N LYS A 61 16.13 21.76 -16.06
CA LYS A 61 16.95 22.81 -15.43
C LYS A 61 18.33 22.94 -16.09
N GLU A 62 18.97 21.80 -16.33
CA GLU A 62 20.27 21.73 -17.03
C GLU A 62 20.21 22.37 -18.43
N LYS A 63 19.14 22.10 -19.19
CA LYS A 63 18.93 22.72 -20.50
C LYS A 63 18.89 24.26 -20.43
N VAL A 64 18.19 24.81 -19.43
CA VAL A 64 18.03 26.27 -19.26
C VAL A 64 19.33 26.93 -18.81
N GLU A 65 20.10 26.30 -17.91
CA GLU A 65 21.39 26.81 -17.45
C GLU A 65 22.41 26.88 -18.60
N LEU A 66 22.47 25.85 -19.46
CA LEU A 66 23.36 25.78 -20.61
C LEU A 66 23.08 26.88 -21.66
N GLU A 67 21.80 27.22 -21.86
CA GLU A 67 21.36 28.32 -22.75
C GLU A 67 21.66 29.72 -22.18
N SER A 68 21.94 29.86 -20.87
CA SER A 68 22.07 31.16 -20.17
C SER A 68 23.49 31.59 -19.77
N SER A 69 24.50 30.78 -20.08
CA SER A 69 25.94 30.93 -19.74
C SER A 69 26.38 32.32 -19.24
N SER A 70 26.34 32.50 -17.92
CA SER A 70 26.95 33.62 -17.17
C SER A 70 27.77 33.03 -16.00
N PRO A 71 29.00 33.51 -15.70
CA PRO A 71 30.00 32.74 -14.95
C PRO A 71 29.83 32.71 -13.41
N GLY A 72 28.64 33.01 -12.88
CA GLY A 72 28.46 33.33 -11.45
C GLY A 72 27.73 32.30 -10.58
N SER A 73 27.38 31.10 -11.06
CA SER A 73 26.34 30.26 -10.42
C SER A 73 26.82 29.00 -9.66
N SER A 74 28.12 28.88 -9.37
CA SER A 74 28.72 27.63 -8.82
C SER A 74 28.13 27.16 -7.47
N GLU A 75 27.86 28.07 -6.52
CA GLU A 75 27.41 27.68 -5.16
C GLU A 75 25.93 27.27 -5.11
N LYS A 76 25.11 27.79 -6.05
CA LYS A 76 23.67 27.53 -6.10
C LYS A 76 23.37 26.18 -6.74
N GLU A 77 24.14 25.79 -7.77
CA GLU A 77 24.03 24.48 -8.41
C GLU A 77 24.35 23.34 -7.44
N GLU A 78 25.43 23.48 -6.68
CA GLU A 78 25.90 22.44 -5.75
C GLU A 78 24.86 22.14 -4.65
N LYS A 79 24.22 23.19 -4.12
CA LYS A 79 23.14 23.06 -3.14
C LYS A 79 21.90 22.35 -3.71
N THR A 80 21.52 22.68 -4.94
CA THR A 80 20.38 22.04 -5.61
C THR A 80 20.64 20.59 -6.01
N SER A 81 21.89 20.24 -6.33
CA SER A 81 22.30 18.87 -6.63
C SER A 81 22.24 17.99 -5.37
N LEU A 82 22.71 18.50 -4.23
CA LEU A 82 22.61 17.82 -2.94
C LEU A 82 21.16 17.61 -2.49
N GLU A 83 20.30 18.60 -2.73
CA GLU A 83 18.87 18.51 -2.40
C GLU A 83 18.15 17.48 -3.29
N TYR A 84 18.41 17.49 -4.60
CA TYR A 84 17.94 16.47 -5.54
C TYR A 84 18.37 15.06 -5.13
N HIS A 85 19.64 14.89 -4.75
CA HIS A 85 20.15 13.57 -4.37
C HIS A 85 19.44 13.03 -3.13
N LYS A 86 19.22 13.87 -2.12
CA LYS A 86 18.49 13.50 -0.90
C LYS A 86 17.04 13.12 -1.19
N GLU A 87 16.34 13.92 -2.01
CA GLU A 87 14.96 13.63 -2.38
C GLU A 87 14.86 12.31 -3.17
N LEU A 88 15.78 12.08 -4.11
CA LEU A 88 15.85 10.83 -4.85
C LEU A 88 16.13 9.62 -3.95
N GLU A 89 17.01 9.76 -2.97
CA GLU A 89 17.33 8.70 -2.01
C GLU A 89 16.08 8.29 -1.21
N VAL A 90 15.35 9.27 -0.67
CA VAL A 90 14.08 9.03 0.05
C VAL A 90 13.07 8.31 -0.85
N LEU A 91 12.88 8.75 -2.09
CA LEU A 91 11.96 8.10 -3.03
C LEU A 91 12.40 6.66 -3.37
N CYS A 92 13.70 6.40 -3.47
CA CYS A 92 14.21 5.05 -3.69
C CYS A 92 13.95 4.14 -2.47
N GLU A 93 14.15 4.65 -1.26
CA GLU A 93 13.86 3.92 -0.02
C GLU A 93 12.36 3.62 0.12
N GLU A 94 11.48 4.57 -0.19
CA GLU A 94 10.03 4.38 -0.19
C GLU A 94 9.59 3.32 -1.21
N LEU A 95 10.17 3.34 -2.42
CA LEU A 95 9.88 2.36 -3.45
C LEU A 95 10.36 0.96 -3.03
N GLN A 96 11.54 0.87 -2.41
CA GLN A 96 12.07 -0.38 -1.88
C GLN A 96 11.17 -0.93 -0.76
N ALA A 97 10.74 -0.10 0.18
CA ALA A 97 9.82 -0.51 1.24
C ALA A 97 8.48 -1.04 0.69
N THR A 98 7.99 -0.43 -0.40
CA THR A 98 6.78 -0.89 -1.10
C THR A 98 6.98 -2.28 -1.73
N LEU A 99 8.11 -2.49 -2.41
CA LEU A 99 8.47 -3.80 -2.99
C LEU A 99 8.62 -4.88 -1.91
N ASP A 100 9.28 -4.55 -0.79
CA ASP A 100 9.39 -5.46 0.34
C ASP A 100 8.01 -5.82 0.90
N GLY A 101 7.09 -4.86 0.96
CA GLY A 101 5.69 -5.07 1.37
C GLY A 101 4.91 -6.04 0.47
N LEU A 102 5.20 -6.04 -0.84
CA LEU A 102 4.61 -6.93 -1.85
C LEU A 102 5.26 -8.33 -1.80
N MET A 103 6.58 -8.40 -1.63
CA MET A 103 7.33 -9.65 -1.58
C MET A 103 7.17 -10.41 -0.25
N ARG A 104 6.77 -9.71 0.81
CA ARG A 104 6.47 -10.32 2.11
C ARG A 104 5.17 -11.09 2.03
N SER A 105 5.28 -12.36 1.65
CA SER A 105 4.16 -13.31 1.62
C SER A 105 3.51 -13.39 3.01
N PRO A 106 2.17 -13.58 3.09
CA PRO A 106 1.49 -13.86 4.34
C PRO A 106 1.94 -15.24 4.86
N THR A 107 3.11 -15.29 5.48
CA THR A 107 3.59 -16.48 6.20
C THR A 107 2.94 -16.46 7.57
N GLY A 108 1.81 -17.16 7.68
CA GLY A 108 1.20 -17.42 8.98
C GLY A 108 -0.29 -17.66 8.90
N SER A 109 -0.70 -18.87 8.49
CA SER A 109 -1.94 -19.43 9.04
C SER A 109 -1.80 -19.42 10.57
N PRO A 110 -2.73 -18.83 11.33
CA PRO A 110 -2.77 -19.05 12.77
C PRO A 110 -2.95 -20.54 12.97
N VAL A 111 -1.95 -21.20 13.56
CA VAL A 111 -2.08 -22.56 14.05
C VAL A 111 -3.27 -22.55 15.00
N HIS A 112 -4.40 -23.11 14.57
CA HIS A 112 -5.54 -23.33 15.44
C HIS A 112 -5.06 -24.15 16.63
N THR A 113 -4.88 -23.49 17.77
CA THR A 113 -4.59 -24.14 19.04
C THR A 113 -5.81 -25.00 19.35
N ARG A 114 -5.70 -26.30 19.08
CA ARG A 114 -6.68 -27.32 19.42
C ARG A 114 -6.80 -27.31 20.94
N ARG A 115 -7.82 -26.61 21.46
CA ARG A 115 -8.21 -26.69 22.86
C ARG A 115 -8.78 -28.09 23.07
N SER A 116 -7.93 -29.03 23.45
CA SER A 116 -8.34 -30.32 23.98
C SER A 116 -9.06 -30.05 25.29
N SER A 117 -10.39 -30.16 25.28
CA SER A 117 -11.21 -30.30 26.48
C SER A 117 -11.16 -31.75 26.92
N SER A 118 -10.57 -31.97 28.11
CA SER A 118 -10.78 -33.15 28.96
C SER A 118 -12.23 -33.26 29.40
#